data_AF-A0A842YB06-F1
#
_entry.id   AF-A0A842YB06-F1
#
_cell.length_a   1.000
_cell.length_b   1.000
_cell.length_c   1.000
_cell.angle_alpha   90.00
_cell.angle_beta   90.00
_cell.angle_gamma   90.00
#
_symmetry.space_group_name_H-M   'P 1'
#
loop_
_entity.id
_entity.type
_entity.pdbx_description
1 polymer ?
#
loop_
_entity_poly.entity_id
_entity_poly.type
_entity_poly.pdbx_seq_one_letter_code
_entity_poly.pdbx_strand_id
1 'polypeptide(L)'
;LHAGELLASRIFKADNYTDRKAPDYWTRITFPFWFTDILSTLDSLSKLVFSSNQRNINEGIDWFAKQQKEDGSWSLHMLKGGGDSNYKYWIALVICRMLNRFAKLE
;
A
#
# COMPACT_ATOMS: atom_id res chain seq x y z
N LEU A 1 2.44 11.64 15.17
CA LEU A 1 2.18 12.00 13.75
C LEU A 1 3.47 12.09 12.93
N HIS A 2 4.55 12.68 13.45
CA HIS A 2 5.83 12.83 12.74
C HIS A 2 6.37 11.56 12.04
N ALA A 3 6.31 10.40 12.69
CA ALA A 3 6.73 9.14 12.05
C ALA A 3 5.90 8.79 10.79
N GLY A 4 4.59 9.13 10.78
CA GLY A 4 3.73 8.97 9.62
C GLY A 4 4.08 9.93 8.48
N GLU A 5 4.47 11.17 8.80
CA GLU A 5 4.96 12.14 7.81
C GLU A 5 6.26 11.66 7.16
N LEU A 6 7.20 11.16 7.98
CA LEU A 6 8.43 10.55 7.49
C LEU A 6 8.13 9.36 6.58
N LEU A 7 7.22 8.45 6.98
CA LEU A 7 6.83 7.31 6.16
C LEU A 7 6.20 7.75 4.82
N ALA A 8 5.23 8.66 4.86
CA ALA A 8 4.58 9.19 3.66
C ALA A 8 5.59 9.88 2.72
N SER A 9 6.62 10.53 3.26
CA SER A 9 7.66 11.19 2.48
C SER A 9 8.55 10.21 1.66
N ARG A 10 8.52 8.91 2.00
CA ARG A 10 9.37 7.86 1.42
C ARG A 10 8.68 6.96 0.40
N ILE A 11 7.36 7.05 0.25
CA ILE A 11 6.61 6.30 -0.77
C ILE A 11 7.31 6.44 -2.13
N PHE A 12 7.56 5.30 -2.79
CA PHE A 12 8.26 5.15 -4.08
C PHE A 12 9.70 5.66 -4.13
N LYS A 13 10.34 5.93 -2.99
CA LYS A 13 11.78 6.24 -2.91
C LYS A 13 12.56 5.00 -2.50
N ALA A 14 13.84 4.95 -2.87
CA ALA A 14 14.74 3.92 -2.40
C ALA A 14 14.73 3.85 -0.86
N ASP A 15 14.89 2.68 -0.25
CA ASP A 15 15.04 2.60 1.20
C ASP A 15 16.38 3.23 1.65
N ASN A 16 16.45 3.69 2.90
CA ASN A 16 17.70 4.15 3.51
C ASN A 16 18.57 2.97 3.95
N TYR A 17 17.95 1.82 4.27
CA TYR A 17 18.65 0.60 4.59
C TYR A 17 19.14 -0.11 3.31
N THR A 18 20.21 -0.89 3.44
CA THR A 18 20.82 -1.62 2.31
C THR A 18 19.92 -2.74 1.79
N ASP A 19 19.19 -3.38 2.70
CA ASP A 19 18.24 -4.43 2.36
C ASP A 19 16.99 -3.82 1.76
N ARG A 20 16.49 -4.41 0.67
CA ARG A 20 15.26 -3.96 -0.01
C ARG A 20 15.29 -2.49 -0.43
N LYS A 21 16.50 -1.98 -0.70
CA LYS A 21 16.76 -0.59 -1.07
C LYS A 21 16.06 -0.15 -2.36
N ALA A 22 15.84 -1.05 -3.30
CA ALA A 22 15.35 -0.66 -4.62
C ALA A 22 13.90 -0.13 -4.56
N PRO A 23 13.54 0.95 -5.30
CA PRO A 23 12.20 1.53 -5.25
C PRO A 23 11.07 0.58 -5.66
N ASP A 24 11.38 -0.47 -6.41
CA ASP A 24 10.38 -1.45 -6.83
C ASP A 24 9.92 -2.36 -5.68
N TYR A 25 10.59 -2.36 -4.52
CA TYR A 25 10.07 -3.05 -3.33
C TYR A 25 8.76 -2.46 -2.80
N TRP A 26 8.43 -1.21 -3.13
CA TRP A 26 7.14 -0.62 -2.78
C TRP A 26 5.95 -1.36 -3.42
N THR A 27 6.12 -1.89 -4.63
CA THR A 27 5.04 -2.54 -5.41
C THR A 27 5.01 -4.06 -5.26
N ARG A 28 5.88 -4.59 -4.41
CA ARG A 28 6.08 -6.01 -4.14
C ARG A 28 5.33 -6.40 -2.86
N ILE A 29 4.06 -6.74 -3.01
CA ILE A 29 3.11 -6.91 -1.91
C ILE A 29 3.37 -8.20 -1.14
N THR A 30 3.27 -8.12 0.19
CA THR A 30 3.42 -9.28 1.06
C THR A 30 2.15 -9.50 1.88
N PHE A 31 1.63 -10.74 1.88
CA PHE A 31 0.51 -11.14 2.73
C PHE A 31 0.85 -12.37 3.57
N PRO A 32 0.54 -12.38 4.89
CA PRO A 32 0.20 -11.22 5.71
C PRO A 32 1.28 -10.13 5.67
N PHE A 33 0.98 -8.94 6.18
CA PHE A 33 1.94 -7.82 6.23
C PHE A 33 3.21 -8.25 6.94
N TRP A 34 4.34 -8.05 6.27
CA TRP A 34 5.65 -8.45 6.79
C TRP A 34 6.73 -7.42 6.49
N PHE A 35 6.74 -6.88 5.27
CA PHE A 35 7.66 -5.82 4.87
C PHE A 35 6.89 -4.53 4.63
N THR A 36 7.61 -3.41 4.69
CA THR A 36 7.08 -2.12 4.25
C THR A 36 6.88 -2.16 2.73
N ASP A 37 5.63 -2.13 2.33
CA ASP A 37 5.19 -2.00 0.94
C ASP A 37 4.12 -0.90 0.87
N ILE A 38 3.63 -0.60 -0.33
CA ILE A 38 2.65 0.47 -0.51
C ILE A 38 1.31 0.16 0.17
N LEU A 39 0.91 -1.12 0.27
CA LEU A 39 -0.36 -1.51 0.90
C LEU A 39 -0.32 -1.29 2.41
N SER A 40 0.69 -1.86 3.07
CA SER A 40 0.89 -1.72 4.52
C SER A 40 1.08 -0.27 4.94
N THR A 41 1.77 0.52 4.11
CA THR A 41 1.99 1.95 4.33
C THR A 41 0.69 2.75 4.24
N LEU A 42 -0.07 2.62 3.16
CA LEU A 42 -1.34 3.36 3.00
C LEU A 42 -2.40 2.90 4.01
N ASP A 43 -2.46 1.60 4.32
CA ASP A 43 -3.35 1.08 5.37
C ASP A 43 -3.04 1.72 6.72
N SER A 44 -1.76 1.84 7.07
CA SER A 44 -1.32 2.50 8.32
C SER A 44 -1.61 4.00 8.32
N LEU A 45 -1.28 4.72 7.23
CA LEU A 45 -1.49 6.16 7.11
C LEU A 45 -2.99 6.53 7.14
N SER A 46 -3.84 5.71 6.51
CA SER A 46 -5.30 5.90 6.55
C SER A 46 -5.88 5.78 7.96
N LYS A 47 -5.33 4.88 8.80
CA LYS A 47 -5.73 4.73 10.20
C LYS A 47 -5.23 5.87 11.08
N LEU A 48 -4.11 6.48 10.70
CA LEU A 48 -3.56 7.68 11.32
C LEU A 48 -4.20 8.98 10.82
N VAL A 49 -5.24 8.90 9.98
CA VAL A 49 -6.03 10.05 9.52
C VAL A 49 -5.22 11.02 8.67
N PHE A 50 -4.24 10.52 7.90
CA PHE A 50 -3.55 11.32 6.89
C PHE A 50 -4.46 11.55 5.68
N SER A 51 -4.42 12.76 5.12
CA SER A 51 -5.25 13.15 3.97
C SER A 51 -4.78 12.52 2.66
N SER A 52 -5.74 12.09 1.83
CA SER A 52 -5.51 11.68 0.44
C SER A 52 -4.94 12.80 -0.44
N ASN A 53 -5.05 14.07 -0.04
CA ASN A 53 -4.52 15.23 -0.77
C ASN A 53 -2.99 15.37 -0.67
N GLN A 54 -2.33 14.65 0.24
CA GLN A 54 -0.88 14.64 0.27
C GLN A 54 -0.33 13.93 -0.97
N ARG A 55 0.49 14.63 -1.76
CA ARG A 55 0.99 14.17 -3.06
C ARG A 55 1.43 12.70 -3.08
N ASN A 56 2.31 12.29 -2.16
CA ASN A 56 2.84 10.92 -2.19
C ASN A 56 1.79 9.86 -1.79
N ILE A 57 0.82 10.22 -0.93
CA ILE A 57 -0.29 9.34 -0.56
C ILE A 57 -1.23 9.18 -1.77
N ASN A 58 -1.57 10.30 -2.42
CA ASN A 58 -2.35 10.30 -3.65
C ASN A 58 -1.71 9.45 -4.75
N GLU A 59 -0.40 9.62 -4.99
CA GLU A 59 0.36 8.82 -5.96
C GLU A 59 0.26 7.31 -5.65
N GLY A 60 0.28 6.92 -4.36
CA GLY A 60 0.08 5.54 -3.93
C GLY A 60 -1.33 5.01 -4.15
N ILE A 61 -2.35 5.83 -3.89
CA ILE A 61 -3.76 5.50 -4.14
C ILE A 61 -4.00 5.31 -5.65
N ASP A 62 -3.51 6.23 -6.47
CA ASP A 62 -3.58 6.18 -7.92
C ASP A 62 -2.89 4.94 -8.49
N TRP A 63 -1.77 4.52 -7.87
CA TRP A 63 -1.11 3.29 -8.26
C TRP A 63 -2.02 2.07 -8.09
N PHE A 64 -2.75 1.96 -6.97
CA PHE A 64 -3.71 0.87 -6.75
C PHE A 64 -4.89 0.91 -7.74
N ALA A 65 -5.40 2.10 -8.05
CA ALA A 65 -6.45 2.25 -9.06
C ALA A 65 -5.98 1.72 -10.43
N LYS A 66 -4.73 2.01 -10.82
CA LYS A 66 -4.12 1.48 -12.05
C LYS A 66 -3.86 -0.02 -12.04
N GLN A 67 -3.74 -0.65 -10.87
CA GLN A 67 -3.58 -2.10 -10.74
C GLN A 67 -4.92 -2.85 -10.74
N GLN A 68 -6.05 -2.16 -10.66
CA GLN A 68 -7.36 -2.80 -10.67
C GLN A 68 -7.72 -3.24 -12.10
N LYS A 69 -8.18 -4.48 -12.23
CA LYS A 69 -8.66 -5.06 -13.49
C LYS A 69 -10.14 -4.71 -13.69
N GLU A 70 -10.64 -4.95 -14.91
CA GLU A 70 -12.04 -4.74 -15.27
C GLU A 70 -13.03 -5.53 -14.41
N ASP A 71 -12.64 -6.71 -13.91
CA ASP A 71 -13.45 -7.54 -13.02
C ASP A 71 -13.42 -7.10 -11.54
N GLY A 72 -12.72 -5.99 -11.24
CA GLY A 72 -12.56 -5.44 -9.89
C GLY A 72 -11.48 -6.11 -9.05
N SER A 73 -10.85 -7.19 -9.53
CA SER A 73 -9.68 -7.79 -8.87
C SER A 73 -8.41 -6.97 -9.12
N TRP A 74 -7.33 -7.25 -8.38
CA TRP A 74 -6.07 -6.52 -8.53
C TRP A 74 -4.97 -7.39 -9.14
N SER A 75 -4.17 -6.78 -10.02
CA SER A 75 -2.95 -7.36 -10.58
C SER A 75 -1.75 -6.87 -9.79
N LEU A 76 -1.28 -7.66 -8.82
CA LEU A 76 -0.20 -7.27 -7.90
C LEU A 76 0.96 -8.26 -7.97
N HIS A 77 2.18 -7.75 -7.87
CA HIS A 77 3.36 -8.60 -7.70
C HIS A 77 3.41 -9.06 -6.24
N MET A 78 3.19 -10.35 -6.02
CA MET A 78 3.29 -10.97 -4.69
C MET A 78 4.70 -11.47 -4.40
N LEU A 79 5.30 -11.02 -3.29
CA LEU A 79 6.51 -11.63 -2.74
C LEU A 79 6.22 -12.87 -1.89
N LYS A 80 5.08 -12.89 -1.20
CA LYS A 80 4.63 -13.98 -0.34
C LYS A 80 3.11 -13.93 -0.18
N GLY A 81 2.45 -15.09 -0.25
CA GLY A 81 1.01 -15.24 -0.02
C GLY A 81 0.65 -15.96 1.29
N GLY A 82 1.60 -16.09 2.23
CA GLY A 82 1.34 -16.65 3.57
C GLY A 82 0.99 -18.14 3.61
N GLY A 83 0.97 -18.84 2.47
CA GLY A 83 0.53 -20.23 2.37
C GLY A 83 -0.99 -20.41 2.25
N ASP A 84 -1.78 -19.32 2.19
CA ASP A 84 -3.23 -19.36 2.02
C ASP A 84 -3.58 -19.26 0.52
N SER A 85 -4.35 -20.19 -0.02
CA SER A 85 -4.79 -20.15 -1.44
C SER A 85 -5.70 -18.97 -1.78
N ASN A 86 -6.33 -18.36 -0.77
CA ASN A 86 -7.28 -17.27 -0.87
C ASN A 86 -6.67 -15.89 -0.54
N TYR A 87 -5.34 -15.78 -0.43
CA TYR A 87 -4.64 -14.54 -0.07
C TYR A 87 -5.11 -13.31 -0.88
N LYS A 88 -5.46 -13.51 -2.17
CA LYS A 88 -5.94 -12.46 -3.08
C LYS A 88 -7.20 -11.76 -2.57
N TYR A 89 -8.12 -12.49 -1.93
CA TYR A 89 -9.35 -11.93 -1.38
C TYR A 89 -9.10 -11.14 -0.10
N TRP A 90 -8.16 -11.59 0.73
CA TRP A 90 -7.74 -10.83 1.90
C TRP A 90 -7.07 -9.52 1.51
N ILE A 91 -6.19 -9.54 0.50
CA ILE A 91 -5.54 -8.34 -0.02
C ILE A 91 -6.59 -7.38 -0.60
N ALA A 92 -7.51 -7.88 -1.43
CA ALA A 92 -8.63 -7.12 -1.94
C ALA A 92 -9.42 -6.43 -0.82
N LEU A 93 -9.77 -7.17 0.24
CA LEU A 93 -10.49 -6.62 1.38
C LEU A 93 -9.72 -5.49 2.08
N VAL A 94 -8.41 -5.65 2.25
CA VAL A 94 -7.55 -4.64 2.87
C VAL A 94 -7.45 -3.39 1.98
N ILE A 95 -7.29 -3.55 0.67
CA ILE A 95 -7.28 -2.44 -0.29
C ILE A 95 -8.62 -1.68 -0.23
N CYS A 96 -9.75 -2.37 -0.32
CA CYS A 96 -11.08 -1.74 -0.23
C CYS A 96 -11.26 -0.96 1.08
N ARG A 97 -10.83 -1.54 2.22
CA ARG A 97 -10.92 -0.87 3.52
C ARG A 97 -10.03 0.36 3.61
N MET A 98 -8.83 0.30 3.04
CA MET A 98 -7.89 1.41 2.98
C MET A 98 -8.44 2.55 2.11
N LEU A 99 -8.90 2.24 0.89
CA LEU A 99 -9.49 3.23 -0.02
C LEU A 99 -10.74 3.87 0.57
N ASN A 100 -11.64 3.08 1.17
CA ASN A 100 -12.84 3.59 1.83
C ASN A 100 -12.53 4.49 3.04
N ARG A 101 -11.38 4.30 3.73
CA ARG A 101 -10.97 5.23 4.78
C ARG A 101 -10.52 6.56 4.18
N PHE A 102 -9.69 6.56 3.14
CA PHE A 102 -9.29 7.81 2.48
C PHE A 102 -10.48 8.56 1.89
N ALA A 103 -11.42 7.89 1.23
CA ALA A 103 -12.61 8.52 0.66
C ALA A 103 -13.55 9.15 1.71
N LYS A 104 -13.45 8.76 2.99
CA LYS A 104 -14.23 9.34 4.10
C LYS A 104 -13.53 10.48 4.82
N LEU A 105 -12.25 10.70 4.51
CA LEU A 105 -11.42 11.76 5.09
C LEU A 105 -11.32 12.98 4.16
N GLU A 106 -11.96 12.92 3.00
CA GLU A 106 -12.26 14.04 2.12
C GLU A 106 -13.47 14.83 2.65
#